data_AF-A8V4Z6-F1
#
_entry.id   AF-A8V4Z6-F1
#
_cell.length_a   1.000
_cell.length_b   1.000
_cell.length_c   1.000
_cell.angle_alpha   90.00
_cell.angle_beta   90.00
_cell.angle_gamma   90.00
#
_symmetry.space_group_name_H-M   'P 1'
#
loop_
_entity.id
_entity.type
_entity.pdbx_description
1 polymer ?
#
loop_
_entity_poly.entity_id
_entity_poly.type
_entity_poly.pdbx_seq_one_letter_code
_entity_poly.pdbx_strand_id
1 'polypeptide(L)'
;NKIKKEREEIEKLKAEYNQLVQELRQIPTYEEYKELKLKYDLLTSILDVLMIDMEKAKPYIDMMFKRIEWVKNGVKVGDKLVKF
;
A
#
# COMPACT_ATOMS: atom_id res chain seq x y z
N ASN A 1 -43.36 -35.48 23.35
CA ASN A 1 -42.27 -35.44 22.36
C ASN A 1 -42.24 -34.19 21.47
N LYS A 2 -43.38 -33.63 21.05
CA LYS A 2 -43.41 -32.45 20.16
C LYS A 2 -42.72 -31.19 20.74
N ILE A 3 -43.03 -30.85 21.98
CA ILE A 3 -42.44 -29.71 22.71
C ILE A 3 -40.90 -29.81 22.86
N LYS A 4 -40.38 -31.04 22.98
CA LYS A 4 -38.94 -31.27 23.11
C LYS A 4 -38.20 -31.00 21.79
N LYS A 5 -38.77 -31.47 20.67
CA LYS A 5 -38.28 -31.15 19.32
C LYS A 5 -38.34 -29.65 19.02
N GLU A 6 -39.45 -29.00 19.36
CA GLU A 6 -39.60 -27.55 19.16
C GLU A 6 -38.54 -26.75 19.96
N ARG A 7 -38.21 -27.19 21.18
CA ARG A 7 -37.09 -26.60 21.95
C ARG A 7 -35.73 -26.82 21.30
N GLU A 8 -35.44 -28.03 20.84
CA GLU A 8 -34.18 -28.35 20.17
C GLU A 8 -33.99 -27.53 18.88
N GLU A 9 -35.09 -27.32 18.14
CA GLU A 9 -35.11 -26.53 16.90
C GLU A 9 -34.91 -25.03 17.18
N ILE A 10 -35.53 -24.51 18.24
CA ILE A 10 -35.31 -23.13 18.70
C ILE A 10 -33.85 -22.91 19.13
N GLU A 11 -33.26 -23.83 19.88
CA GLU A 11 -31.86 -23.70 20.31
C GLU A 11 -30.89 -23.78 19.14
N LYS A 12 -31.18 -24.60 18.12
CA LYS A 12 -30.41 -24.65 16.89
C LYS A 12 -30.48 -23.31 16.12
N LEU A 13 -31.68 -22.75 15.96
CA LEU A 13 -31.86 -21.45 15.31
C LEU A 13 -31.16 -20.31 16.06
N LYS A 14 -31.14 -20.34 17.40
CA LYS A 14 -30.37 -19.37 18.19
C LYS A 14 -28.86 -19.50 17.96
N ALA A 15 -28.35 -20.72 17.86
CA ALA A 15 -26.94 -20.94 17.56
C ALA A 15 -26.58 -20.42 16.17
N GLU A 16 -27.40 -20.72 15.15
CA GLU A 16 -27.23 -20.23 13.78
C GLU A 16 -27.30 -18.69 13.71
N TYR A 17 -28.25 -18.07 14.42
CA TYR A 17 -28.35 -16.60 14.53
C TYR A 17 -27.11 -15.98 15.18
N ASN A 18 -26.66 -16.54 16.31
CA ASN A 18 -25.48 -16.03 17.00
C ASN A 18 -24.22 -16.14 16.14
N GLN A 19 -24.09 -17.24 15.39
CA GLN A 19 -23.00 -17.42 14.44
C GLN A 19 -23.04 -16.33 13.34
N LEU A 20 -24.22 -16.11 12.73
CA LEU A 20 -24.40 -15.09 11.70
C LEU A 20 -24.06 -13.68 12.21
N VAL A 21 -24.46 -13.35 13.45
CA VAL A 21 -24.13 -12.05 14.08
C VAL A 21 -22.63 -11.90 14.29
N GLN A 22 -21.91 -12.96 14.64
CA GLN A 22 -20.45 -12.90 14.76
C GLN A 22 -19.77 -12.71 13.41
N GLU A 23 -20.24 -13.41 12.37
CA GLU A 23 -19.72 -13.25 11.01
C GLU A 23 -19.93 -11.81 10.50
N LEU A 24 -21.12 -11.22 10.73
CA LEU A 24 -21.43 -9.84 10.34
C LEU A 24 -20.56 -8.80 11.06
N ARG A 25 -20.16 -9.04 12.32
CA ARG A 25 -19.28 -8.13 13.06
C ARG A 25 -17.84 -8.09 12.54
N GLN A 26 -17.43 -9.11 11.79
CA GLN A 26 -16.10 -9.14 11.17
C GLN A 26 -16.07 -8.37 9.84
N ILE A 27 -17.24 -8.09 9.26
CA ILE A 27 -17.34 -7.30 8.04
C ILE A 27 -17.12 -5.83 8.41
N PRO A 28 -16.14 -5.15 7.82
CA PRO A 28 -15.94 -3.72 8.04
C PRO A 28 -17.22 -2.97 7.72
N THR A 29 -17.62 -2.09 8.64
CA THR A 29 -18.72 -1.17 8.40
C THR A 29 -18.41 -0.28 7.21
N TYR A 30 -19.45 0.29 6.59
CA TYR A 30 -19.27 1.24 5.49
C TYR A 30 -18.37 2.41 5.87
N GLU A 31 -18.43 2.86 7.13
CA GLU A 31 -17.59 3.97 7.60
C GLU A 31 -16.13 3.56 7.84
N GLU A 32 -15.89 2.36 8.35
CA GLU A 32 -14.51 1.82 8.41
C GLU A 32 -13.91 1.65 7.01
N TYR A 33 -14.71 1.19 6.03
CA TYR A 33 -14.28 1.12 4.64
C TYR A 33 -13.95 2.52 4.08
N LYS A 34 -14.81 3.51 4.34
CA LYS A 34 -14.62 4.89 3.88
C LYS A 34 -13.35 5.50 4.45
N GLU A 35 -13.05 5.28 5.73
CA GLU A 35 -11.79 5.72 6.35
C GLU A 35 -10.57 5.01 5.75
N LEU A 36 -10.65 3.69 5.55
CA LEU A 36 -9.58 2.92 4.92
C LEU A 36 -9.32 3.38 3.48
N LYS A 37 -10.38 3.67 2.72
CA LYS A 37 -10.29 4.19 1.36
C LYS A 37 -9.60 5.56 1.32
N LEU A 38 -9.94 6.46 2.25
CA LEU A 38 -9.29 7.77 2.34
C LEU A 38 -7.79 7.65 2.66
N LYS A 39 -7.41 6.75 3.57
CA LYS A 39 -5.99 6.46 3.87
C LYS A 39 -5.27 5.87 2.65
N TYR A 40 -5.91 4.96 1.93
CA TYR A 40 -5.38 4.37 0.71
C TYR A 40 -5.15 5.44 -0.38
N ASP A 41 -6.10 6.34 -0.60
CA ASP A 41 -5.99 7.39 -1.61
C ASP A 41 -4.86 8.37 -1.27
N LEU A 42 -4.73 8.74 0.02
CA LEU A 42 -3.61 9.55 0.49
C LEU A 42 -2.26 8.85 0.24
N LEU A 43 -2.12 7.58 0.63
CA LEU A 43 -0.90 6.80 0.40
C LEU A 43 -0.55 6.70 -1.08
N THR A 44 -1.55 6.48 -1.94
CA THR A 44 -1.36 6.42 -3.38
C THR A 44 -0.85 7.75 -3.93
N SER A 45 -1.43 8.87 -3.49
CA SER A 45 -0.97 10.20 -3.92
C SER A 45 0.48 10.50 -3.50
N ILE A 46 0.89 10.05 -2.30
CA ILE A 46 2.27 10.22 -1.82
C ILE A 46 3.22 9.37 -2.67
N LEU A 47 2.84 8.14 -2.99
CA LEU A 47 3.64 7.26 -3.85
C LEU A 47 3.84 7.85 -5.24
N ASP A 48 2.79 8.42 -5.85
CA ASP A 48 2.88 9.05 -7.16
C ASP A 48 3.88 10.22 -7.15
N VAL A 49 3.84 11.07 -6.13
CA VAL A 49 4.80 12.18 -5.96
C VAL A 49 6.23 11.65 -5.81
N LEU A 50 6.44 10.63 -4.98
CA LEU A 50 7.75 10.02 -4.79
C LEU A 50 8.29 9.40 -6.08
N MET A 51 7.43 8.77 -6.88
CA MET A 51 7.83 8.23 -8.19
C MET A 51 8.29 9.34 -9.13
N ILE A 52 7.54 10.43 -9.22
CA ILE A 52 7.91 11.59 -10.04
C ILE A 52 9.26 12.18 -9.57
N ASP A 53 9.47 12.31 -8.27
CA ASP A 53 10.71 12.87 -7.73
C ASP A 53 11.90 11.93 -7.96
N MET A 54 11.71 10.61 -7.89
CA MET A 54 12.72 9.63 -8.28
C MET A 54 13.07 9.71 -9.77
N GLU A 55 12.07 9.87 -10.64
CA GLU A 55 12.29 10.07 -12.08
C GLU A 55 13.08 11.34 -12.37
N LYS A 56 12.77 12.44 -11.67
CA LYS A 56 13.53 13.70 -11.76
C LYS A 56 14.96 13.56 -11.23
N ALA A 57 15.18 12.74 -10.20
CA ALA A 57 16.50 12.52 -9.62
C ALA A 57 17.42 11.67 -10.51
N LYS A 58 16.85 10.71 -11.25
CA LYS A 58 17.56 9.78 -12.14
C LYS A 58 18.61 10.44 -13.05
N PRO A 59 18.31 11.50 -13.84
CA PRO A 59 19.30 12.12 -14.73
C PRO A 59 20.50 12.70 -13.99
N TYR A 60 20.32 13.21 -12.76
CA TYR A 60 21.43 13.73 -11.96
C TYR A 60 22.33 12.61 -11.46
N ILE A 61 21.74 11.49 -11.04
CA ILE A 61 22.49 10.28 -10.65
C ILE A 61 23.27 9.73 -11.84
N ASP A 62 22.62 9.61 -13.00
CA ASP A 62 23.26 9.14 -14.24
C ASP A 62 24.42 10.07 -14.65
N MET A 63 24.25 11.39 -14.50
CA MET A 63 25.32 12.37 -14.75
C MET A 63 26.49 12.20 -13.78
N MET A 64 26.23 11.95 -12.49
CA MET A 64 27.30 11.68 -11.51
C MET A 64 28.10 10.45 -11.89
N PHE A 65 27.44 9.34 -12.28
CA PHE A 65 28.15 8.14 -12.72
C PHE A 65 28.96 8.37 -14.00
N LYS A 66 28.38 9.04 -15.01
CA LYS A 66 29.12 9.42 -16.23
C LYS A 66 30.35 10.28 -15.91
N ARG A 67 30.23 11.20 -14.96
CA ARG A 67 31.36 12.05 -14.51
C ARG A 67 32.46 11.22 -13.86
N ILE A 68 32.11 10.23 -13.03
CA ILE A 68 33.08 9.29 -12.43
C ILE A 68 33.82 8.51 -13.53
N GLU A 69 33.10 8.00 -14.53
CA GLU A 69 33.72 7.28 -15.65
C GLU A 69 34.66 8.16 -16.47
N TRP A 70 34.27 9.40 -16.76
CA TRP A 70 35.14 10.35 -17.46
C TRP A 70 36.44 10.61 -16.71
N VAL A 71 36.39 10.78 -15.38
CA VAL A 71 37.58 10.93 -14.55
C VAL A 71 38.47 9.68 -14.63
N LYS A 72 37.88 8.47 -14.49
CA LYS A 72 38.63 7.21 -14.59
C LYS A 72 39.30 7.03 -15.95
N ASN A 73 38.65 7.48 -17.03
CA ASN A 73 39.11 7.32 -18.40
C ASN A 73 39.93 8.52 -18.90
N GLY A 74 40.23 9.51 -18.06
CA GLY A 74 41.04 10.69 -18.43
C GLY A 74 40.36 11.65 -19.42
N VAL A 75 39.03 11.60 -19.53
CA VAL A 75 38.24 12.45 -20.43
C VAL A 75 38.15 13.87 -19.85
N LYS A 76 38.52 14.88 -20.65
CA LYS A 76 38.37 16.30 -20.31
C LYS A 76 37.02 16.83 -20.80
N VAL A 77 36.32 17.58 -19.96
CA VAL A 77 35.07 18.27 -20.31
C VAL A 77 35.37 19.76 -20.34
N GLY A 78 35.56 20.32 -21.53
CA GLY A 78 36.12 21.68 -21.72
C GLY A 78 37.62 21.76 -21.36
N ASP A 79 38.10 22.95 -20.97
CA ASP A 79 39.51 23.19 -20.64
C ASP A 79 39.93 22.72 -19.23
N LYS A 80 38.98 22.25 -18.42
CA LYS A 80 39.24 21.81 -17.04
C LYS A 80 39.18 20.28 -16.96
N LEU A 81 40.25 19.69 -16.44
CA LEU A 81 40.23 18.32 -15.94
C LEU A 81 39.13 18.21 -14.89
N VAL A 82 38.22 17.26 -15.09
CA VAL A 82 37.20 16.94 -14.10
C VAL A 82 37.93 16.39 -12.88
N LYS A 83 37.96 17.15 -11.78
CA LYS A 83 38.40 16.69 -10.47
C LYS A 83 37.20 16.66 -9.53
N PHE A 84 37.16 15.65 -8.68
CA PHE A 84 36.28 15.59 -7.51
C PHE A 84 36.83 16.51 -6.42
#